data_AF-A0A1Z9J5H7-F1
#
_entry.id   AF-A0A1Z9J5H7-F1
#
_cell.length_a   1.000
_cell.length_b   1.000
_cell.length_c   1.000
_cell.angle_alpha   90.00
_cell.angle_beta   90.00
_cell.angle_gamma   90.00
#
_symmetry.space_group_name_H-M   'P 1'
#
loop_
_entity.id
_entity.type
_entity.pdbx_description
1 polymer ?
#
loop_
_entity_poly.entity_id
_entity_poly.type
_entity_poly.pdbx_seq_one_letter_code
_entity_poly.pdbx_strand_id
1 'polypeptide(L)'
;MEPISLFRTKAEAQPKQRLQFDNSLRRWFNRNLGLWRSRRQYFFDDDQALRVDMFLRMEAFSEPVEGEAAYRFSWWPQKEYDFFDKNPRYVREGTLEAYLCGHQLRRSRGYLCGSPTKSQIRQVDEHELVFESHYLEWDILEHIRLVDMDRYRARSIYSWCNGELVLAEVHHEERLESSGQLLKS
;
A
#
# COMPACT_ATOMS: atom_id res chain seq x y z
N MET A 1 -16.20 49.19 -48.76
CA MET A 1 -15.26 48.06 -48.89
C MET A 1 -14.25 48.26 -47.78
N GLU A 2 -14.49 47.62 -46.63
CA GLU A 2 -13.63 47.69 -45.43
C GLU A 2 -13.04 46.31 -45.13
N PRO A 3 -11.81 46.22 -44.60
CA PRO A 3 -11.09 44.96 -44.48
C PRO A 3 -11.60 44.09 -43.33
N ILE A 4 -11.76 42.80 -43.64
CA ILE A 4 -12.09 41.74 -42.69
C ILE A 4 -10.90 41.53 -41.75
N SER A 5 -11.06 41.88 -40.48
CA SER A 5 -10.10 41.60 -39.43
C SER A 5 -10.22 40.12 -39.00
N LEU A 6 -9.31 39.29 -39.52
CA LEU A 6 -9.10 37.91 -39.11
C LEU A 6 -8.25 37.86 -37.82
N PHE A 7 -8.84 38.24 -36.68
CA PHE A 7 -8.31 37.82 -35.39
C PHE A 7 -9.15 36.68 -34.86
N ARG A 8 -8.71 35.46 -35.18
CA ARG A 8 -9.18 34.23 -34.56
C ARG A 8 -8.75 34.27 -33.10
N THR A 9 -9.69 34.60 -32.21
CA THR A 9 -9.51 34.52 -30.76
C THR A 9 -8.95 33.15 -30.42
N LYS A 10 -7.77 33.08 -29.80
CA LYS A 10 -7.29 31.83 -29.21
C LYS A 10 -8.34 31.43 -28.17
N ALA A 11 -9.03 30.32 -28.40
CA ALA A 11 -9.80 29.67 -27.36
C ALA A 11 -8.83 29.39 -26.20
N GLU A 12 -9.04 30.04 -25.07
CA GLU A 12 -8.40 29.65 -23.83
C GLU A 12 -8.73 28.18 -23.62
N ALA A 13 -7.68 27.34 -23.63
CA ALA A 13 -7.83 25.95 -23.26
C ALA A 13 -8.30 25.94 -21.82
N GLN A 14 -9.59 25.67 -21.61
CA GLN A 14 -10.10 25.37 -20.28
C GLN A 14 -9.17 24.31 -19.67
N PRO A 15 -8.72 24.48 -18.42
CA PRO A 15 -7.97 23.43 -17.77
C PRO A 15 -8.86 22.19 -17.82
N LYS A 16 -8.40 21.17 -18.56
CA LYS A 16 -9.00 19.83 -18.49
C LYS A 16 -9.16 19.57 -17.01
N GLN A 17 -10.39 19.41 -16.54
CA GLN A 17 -10.66 18.87 -15.21
C GLN A 17 -9.93 17.53 -15.18
N ARG A 18 -8.67 17.53 -14.72
CA ARG A 18 -7.99 16.36 -14.21
C ARG A 18 -8.83 16.00 -13.00
N LEU A 19 -9.81 15.16 -13.29
CA LEU A 19 -10.79 14.55 -12.42
C LEU A 19 -10.26 14.51 -10.98
N GLN A 20 -11.00 15.14 -10.05
CA GLN A 20 -10.72 15.18 -8.61
C GLN A 20 -10.55 13.79 -7.94
N PHE A 21 -10.63 12.71 -8.69
CA PHE A 21 -10.49 11.32 -8.26
C PHE A 21 -9.09 10.99 -7.73
N ASP A 22 -8.02 11.59 -8.26
CA ASP A 22 -6.64 11.33 -7.77
C ASP A 22 -6.45 11.77 -6.29
N ASN A 23 -7.30 12.68 -5.81
CA ASN A 23 -7.24 13.12 -4.42
C ASN A 23 -7.76 12.07 -3.43
N SER A 24 -8.65 11.15 -3.80
CA SER A 24 -9.20 10.16 -2.85
C SER A 24 -8.17 9.08 -2.53
N LEU A 25 -7.47 8.56 -3.52
CA LEU A 25 -6.40 7.57 -3.33
C LEU A 25 -5.25 8.16 -2.53
N ARG A 26 -4.72 9.33 -2.94
CA ARG A 26 -3.65 9.99 -2.19
C ARG A 26 -4.06 10.31 -0.75
N ARG A 27 -5.30 10.75 -0.52
CA ARG A 27 -5.84 10.96 0.82
C ARG A 27 -5.86 9.67 1.63
N TRP A 28 -6.30 8.56 1.05
CA TRP A 28 -6.29 7.25 1.71
C TRP A 28 -4.86 6.84 2.10
N PHE A 29 -3.88 6.96 1.19
CA PHE A 29 -2.48 6.66 1.51
C PHE A 29 -1.93 7.59 2.60
N ASN A 30 -2.23 8.88 2.56
CA ASN A 30 -1.79 9.83 3.59
C ASN A 30 -2.34 9.49 4.99
N ARG A 31 -3.57 8.96 5.07
CA ARG A 31 -4.14 8.46 6.33
C ARG A 31 -3.36 7.28 6.89
N ASN A 32 -2.61 6.55 6.07
CA ASN A 32 -1.80 5.42 6.52
C ASN A 32 -0.41 5.80 7.05
N LEU A 33 0.01 7.06 6.91
CA LEU A 33 1.31 7.54 7.39
C LEU A 33 1.44 7.44 8.92
N GLY A 34 2.65 7.13 9.39
CA GLY A 34 2.98 6.97 10.80
C GLY A 34 3.44 5.56 11.16
N LEU A 35 3.44 5.25 12.46
CA LEU A 35 3.86 3.95 13.00
C LEU A 35 2.64 3.12 13.39
N TRP A 36 2.66 1.85 13.01
CA TRP A 36 1.64 0.86 13.32
C TRP A 36 2.26 -0.33 14.04
N ARG A 37 1.57 -0.82 15.08
CA ARG A 37 1.78 -2.17 15.62
C ARG A 37 0.83 -3.13 14.93
N SER A 38 1.36 -4.10 14.21
CA SER A 38 0.65 -5.06 13.38
C SER A 38 0.68 -6.45 14.04
N ARG A 39 -0.48 -6.94 14.52
CA ARG A 39 -0.63 -8.31 15.01
C ARG A 39 -1.11 -9.18 13.87
N ARG A 40 -0.28 -10.13 13.43
CA ARG A 40 -0.53 -10.91 12.22
C ARG A 40 -0.83 -12.35 12.57
N GLN A 41 -1.81 -12.91 11.88
CA GLN A 41 -2.10 -14.33 11.87
C GLN A 41 -1.94 -14.87 10.46
N TYR A 42 -1.24 -15.98 10.33
CA TYR A 42 -0.97 -16.70 9.09
C TYR A 42 -1.66 -18.05 9.17
N PHE A 43 -2.44 -18.40 8.14
CA PHE A 43 -3.11 -19.69 7.98
C PHE A 43 -2.58 -20.35 6.71
N PHE A 44 -1.84 -21.43 6.88
CA PHE A 44 -1.18 -22.16 5.80
C PHE A 44 -2.09 -23.27 5.24
N ASP A 45 -1.72 -23.80 4.09
CA ASP A 45 -2.40 -24.91 3.40
C ASP A 45 -2.30 -26.26 4.13
N ASP A 46 -1.40 -26.38 5.10
CA ASP A 46 -1.21 -27.56 5.95
C ASP A 46 -1.87 -27.45 7.33
N ASP A 47 -2.89 -26.59 7.46
CA ASP A 47 -3.64 -26.28 8.68
C ASP A 47 -2.80 -25.63 9.81
N GLN A 48 -1.53 -25.28 9.57
CA GLN A 48 -0.75 -24.53 10.53
C GLN A 48 -1.27 -23.09 10.67
N ALA A 49 -1.34 -22.61 11.92
CA ALA A 49 -1.66 -21.23 12.24
C ALA A 49 -0.54 -20.59 13.07
N LEU A 50 0.05 -19.51 12.56
CA LEU A 50 1.16 -18.81 13.22
C LEU A 50 0.80 -17.36 13.53
N ARG A 51 1.38 -16.81 14.61
CA ARG A 51 1.20 -15.42 15.01
C ARG A 51 2.54 -14.71 15.11
N VAL A 52 2.62 -13.53 14.51
CA VAL A 52 3.79 -12.65 14.56
C VAL A 52 3.34 -11.21 14.76
N ASP A 53 3.91 -10.53 15.74
CA ASP A 53 3.69 -9.09 15.92
C ASP A 53 4.85 -8.29 15.33
N MET A 54 4.52 -7.35 14.45
CA MET A 54 5.44 -6.52 13.68
C MET A 54 5.18 -5.04 13.95
N PHE A 55 6.20 -4.22 13.81
CA PHE A 55 6.04 -2.79 13.58
C PHE A 55 6.06 -2.51 12.08
N LEU A 56 5.24 -1.56 11.63
CA LEU A 56 5.22 -1.04 10.28
C LEU A 56 5.18 0.49 10.32
N ARG A 57 6.21 1.13 9.77
CA ARG A 57 6.26 2.58 9.56
C ARG A 57 5.98 2.89 8.11
N MET A 58 5.13 3.88 7.87
CA MET A 58 4.85 4.41 6.53
C MET A 58 5.11 5.91 6.51
N GLU A 59 5.90 6.36 5.54
CA GLU A 59 6.38 7.73 5.42
C GLU A 59 6.20 8.23 3.98
N ALA A 60 5.88 9.50 3.80
CA ALA A 60 6.11 10.17 2.51
C ALA A 60 7.59 10.57 2.49
N PHE A 61 8.35 10.19 1.46
CA PHE A 61 9.82 10.24 1.54
C PHE A 61 10.51 11.13 0.49
N SER A 62 9.78 11.58 -0.54
CA SER A 62 10.35 12.45 -1.58
C SER A 62 9.25 13.11 -2.43
N GLU A 63 9.63 14.13 -3.21
CA GLU A 63 8.87 14.42 -4.42
C GLU A 63 8.95 13.21 -5.35
N PRO A 64 7.80 12.71 -5.85
CA PRO A 64 7.79 11.51 -6.67
C PRO A 64 8.58 11.74 -7.96
N VAL A 65 9.66 10.97 -8.14
CA VAL A 65 10.39 10.92 -9.41
C VAL A 65 9.50 10.32 -10.51
N GLU A 66 8.59 9.43 -10.12
CA GLU A 66 7.52 8.85 -10.95
C GLU A 66 6.20 8.81 -10.17
N GLY A 67 5.08 9.04 -10.84
CA GLY A 67 3.74 8.98 -10.24
C GLY A 67 3.31 10.25 -9.52
N GLU A 68 2.30 10.12 -8.66
CA GLU A 68 1.61 11.21 -7.95
C GLU A 68 2.09 11.38 -6.51
N ALA A 69 2.62 10.31 -5.91
CA ALA A 69 3.15 10.32 -4.55
C ALA A 69 4.13 9.15 -4.35
N ALA A 70 5.10 9.34 -3.47
CA ALA A 70 6.10 8.35 -3.12
C ALA A 70 6.09 8.08 -1.60
N TYR A 71 5.99 6.81 -1.24
CA TYR A 71 5.91 6.32 0.14
C TYR A 71 7.00 5.31 0.43
N ARG A 72 7.53 5.35 1.65
CA ARG A 72 8.46 4.36 2.18
C ARG A 72 7.77 3.57 3.27
N PHE A 73 7.87 2.25 3.17
CA PHE A 73 7.42 1.31 4.17
C PHE A 73 8.64 0.68 4.82
N SER A 74 8.70 0.69 6.14
CA SER A 74 9.72 -0.04 6.90
C SER A 74 9.05 -0.97 7.89
N TRP A 75 9.55 -2.19 8.03
CA TRP A 75 9.02 -3.17 8.97
C TRP A 75 10.13 -3.88 9.73
N TRP A 76 9.82 -4.26 10.96
CA TRP A 76 10.69 -5.04 11.85
C TRP A 76 9.82 -5.73 12.91
N PRO A 77 10.29 -6.82 13.54
CA PRO A 77 9.48 -7.53 14.50
C PRO A 77 9.40 -6.76 15.83
N GLN A 78 8.29 -6.89 16.54
CA GLN A 78 8.12 -6.26 17.86
C GLN A 78 9.03 -6.90 18.93
N LYS A 79 9.36 -8.17 18.75
CA LYS A 79 10.23 -8.98 19.60
C LYS A 79 10.86 -10.08 18.75
N GLU A 80 11.79 -10.85 19.28
CA GLU A 80 12.33 -11.99 18.54
C GLU A 80 11.30 -13.13 18.41
N TYR A 81 11.30 -13.76 17.25
CA TYR A 81 10.50 -14.94 16.92
C TYR A 81 11.38 -15.94 16.17
N ASP A 82 11.25 -17.21 16.51
CA ASP A 82 11.83 -18.34 15.75
C ASP A 82 11.11 -18.56 14.40
N PHE A 83 9.99 -17.85 14.19
CA PHE A 83 9.20 -17.86 12.96
C PHE A 83 10.05 -17.65 11.71
N PHE A 84 10.95 -16.66 11.72
CA PHE A 84 11.74 -16.30 10.53
C PHE A 84 12.84 -17.32 10.23
N ASP A 85 13.38 -17.97 11.25
CA ASP A 85 14.36 -19.06 11.09
C ASP A 85 13.68 -20.31 10.50
N LYS A 86 12.45 -20.60 10.95
CA LYS A 86 11.63 -21.72 10.46
C LYS A 86 11.03 -21.46 9.09
N ASN A 87 10.81 -20.18 8.73
CA ASN A 87 10.17 -19.77 7.49
C ASN A 87 11.04 -18.73 6.76
N PRO A 88 12.19 -19.12 6.20
CA PRO A 88 13.20 -18.19 5.66
C PRO A 88 12.74 -17.38 4.44
N ARG A 89 11.59 -17.74 3.85
CA ARG A 89 10.94 -16.96 2.78
C ARG A 89 10.40 -15.62 3.29
N TYR A 90 10.10 -15.52 4.59
CA TYR A 90 9.59 -14.30 5.20
C TYR A 90 10.74 -13.40 5.64
N VAL A 91 10.74 -12.18 5.13
CA VAL A 91 11.77 -11.19 5.45
C VAL A 91 11.47 -10.55 6.81
N ARG A 92 12.31 -10.85 7.81
CA ARG A 92 12.19 -10.36 9.20
C ARG A 92 12.07 -8.84 9.29
N GLU A 93 12.95 -8.12 8.61
CA GLU A 93 12.97 -6.66 8.61
C GLU A 93 13.37 -6.13 7.23
N GLY A 94 12.91 -4.94 6.90
CA GLY A 94 13.25 -4.34 5.62
C GLY A 94 12.58 -3.01 5.37
N THR A 95 12.93 -2.47 4.20
CA THR A 95 12.37 -1.24 3.67
C THR A 95 11.95 -1.47 2.23
N LEU A 96 10.85 -0.81 1.85
CA LEU A 96 10.26 -0.81 0.53
C LEU A 96 9.90 0.63 0.15
N GLU A 97 10.16 1.00 -1.10
CA GLU A 97 9.64 2.23 -1.68
C GLU A 97 8.47 1.91 -2.59
N ALA A 98 7.41 2.71 -2.49
CA ALA A 98 6.20 2.55 -3.28
C ALA A 98 5.80 3.87 -3.93
N TYR A 99 5.47 3.81 -5.21
CA TYR A 99 5.08 4.94 -6.03
C TYR A 99 3.62 4.75 -6.43
N LEU A 100 2.77 5.71 -6.07
CA LEU A 100 1.36 5.74 -6.45
C LEU A 100 1.25 6.33 -7.86
N CYS A 101 0.75 5.54 -8.81
CA CYS A 101 0.61 5.91 -10.21
C CYS A 101 -0.84 5.67 -10.64
N GLY A 102 -1.75 6.60 -10.33
CA GLY A 102 -3.19 6.41 -10.48
C GLY A 102 -3.67 5.18 -9.71
N HIS A 103 -4.35 4.28 -10.40
CA HIS A 103 -4.87 3.01 -9.85
C HIS A 103 -3.83 1.88 -9.83
N GLN A 104 -2.54 2.22 -9.79
CA GLN A 104 -1.45 1.25 -9.70
C GLN A 104 -0.48 1.65 -8.60
N LEU A 105 -0.08 0.69 -7.77
CA LEU A 105 1.03 0.83 -6.83
C LEU A 105 2.26 0.12 -7.38
N ARG A 106 3.33 0.87 -7.65
CA ARG A 106 4.63 0.32 -8.04
C ARG A 106 5.51 0.21 -6.82
N ARG A 107 6.14 -0.94 -6.62
CA ARG A 107 6.92 -1.29 -5.43
C ARG A 107 8.35 -1.61 -5.87
N SER A 108 9.35 -1.05 -5.18
CA SER A 108 10.76 -1.29 -5.50
C SER A 108 11.17 -2.76 -5.28
N ARG A 109 10.42 -3.49 -4.44
CA ARG A 109 10.56 -4.94 -4.25
C ARG A 109 9.24 -5.60 -3.85
N GLY A 110 9.05 -6.87 -4.19
CA GLY A 110 7.97 -7.71 -3.69
C GLY A 110 8.35 -8.38 -2.38
N TYR A 111 7.35 -8.70 -1.55
CA TYR A 111 7.56 -9.38 -0.28
C TYR A 111 8.07 -10.83 -0.46
N LEU A 112 7.55 -11.56 -1.46
CA LEU A 112 7.95 -12.97 -1.69
C LEU A 112 9.08 -13.15 -2.70
N CYS A 113 9.22 -12.26 -3.69
CA CYS A 113 10.17 -12.43 -4.79
C CYS A 113 11.39 -11.49 -4.74
N GLY A 114 11.37 -10.46 -3.88
CA GLY A 114 12.45 -9.47 -3.76
C GLY A 114 12.65 -8.55 -4.98
N SER A 115 12.02 -8.84 -6.12
CA SER A 115 12.08 -8.05 -7.36
C SER A 115 10.99 -6.97 -7.38
N PRO A 116 11.14 -5.87 -8.14
CA PRO A 116 10.09 -4.84 -8.25
C PRO A 116 8.74 -5.43 -8.65
N THR A 117 7.66 -4.96 -8.02
CA THR A 117 6.30 -5.46 -8.28
C THR A 117 5.33 -4.32 -8.60
N LYS A 118 4.23 -4.67 -9.27
CA LYS A 118 3.12 -3.76 -9.54
C LYS A 118 1.86 -4.38 -8.97
N SER A 119 1.01 -3.55 -8.38
CA SER A 119 -0.30 -3.95 -7.89
C SER A 119 -1.35 -3.04 -8.50
N GLN A 120 -2.47 -3.60 -8.96
CA GLN A 120 -3.64 -2.81 -9.30
C GLN A 120 -4.36 -2.42 -8.00
N ILE A 121 -4.90 -1.21 -7.97
CA ILE A 121 -5.64 -0.67 -6.83
C ILE A 121 -7.09 -0.54 -7.24
N ARG A 122 -7.98 -1.14 -6.44
CA ARG A 122 -9.41 -0.90 -6.52
C ARG A 122 -9.88 -0.23 -5.24
N GLN A 123 -10.45 0.97 -5.37
CA GLN A 123 -11.09 1.65 -4.25
C GLN A 123 -12.51 1.11 -4.07
N VAL A 124 -12.80 0.55 -2.89
CA VAL A 124 -14.13 0.02 -2.55
C VAL A 124 -14.99 1.15 -2.00
N ASP A 125 -14.46 1.88 -1.03
CA ASP A 125 -15.07 3.07 -0.42
C ASP A 125 -13.96 4.05 0.06
N GLU A 126 -14.31 5.05 0.87
CA GLU A 126 -13.34 6.01 1.42
C GLU A 126 -12.34 5.38 2.41
N HIS A 127 -12.64 4.19 2.93
CA HIS A 127 -11.90 3.53 4.01
C HIS A 127 -11.18 2.26 3.57
N GLU A 128 -11.57 1.65 2.46
CA GLU A 128 -11.03 0.38 1.98
C GLU A 128 -10.48 0.44 0.56
N LEU A 129 -9.24 -0.03 0.43
CA LEU A 129 -8.61 -0.34 -0.84
C LEU A 129 -8.32 -1.84 -0.93
N VAL A 130 -8.44 -2.35 -2.16
CA VAL A 130 -8.00 -3.70 -2.53
C VAL A 130 -6.81 -3.59 -3.46
N PHE A 131 -5.79 -4.39 -3.20
CA PHE A 131 -4.59 -4.51 -4.01
C PHE A 131 -4.55 -5.89 -4.64
N GLU A 132 -4.42 -5.91 -5.96
CA GLU A 132 -4.28 -7.13 -6.75
C GLU A 132 -2.86 -7.16 -7.32
N SER A 133 -2.07 -8.16 -6.94
CA SER A 133 -0.70 -8.36 -7.43
C SER A 133 -0.60 -9.71 -8.12
N HIS A 134 0.08 -9.74 -9.26
CA HIS A 134 0.43 -10.97 -9.95
C HIS A 134 1.93 -10.94 -10.25
N TYR A 135 2.65 -11.98 -9.85
CA TYR A 135 4.06 -12.13 -10.20
C TYR A 135 4.48 -13.60 -10.19
N LEU A 136 5.10 -14.03 -11.29
CA LEU A 136 5.45 -15.43 -11.52
C LEU A 136 4.21 -16.31 -11.37
N GLU A 137 4.27 -17.36 -10.54
CA GLU A 137 3.16 -18.25 -10.21
C GLU A 137 2.22 -17.73 -9.12
N TRP A 138 2.46 -16.54 -8.58
CA TRP A 138 1.74 -16.00 -7.43
C TRP A 138 0.66 -14.99 -7.82
N ASP A 139 -0.53 -15.21 -7.31
CA ASP A 139 -1.64 -14.27 -7.29
C ASP A 139 -1.90 -13.84 -5.84
N ILE A 140 -1.95 -12.53 -5.60
CA ILE A 140 -2.15 -11.98 -4.26
C ILE A 140 -3.26 -10.94 -4.28
N LEU A 141 -4.23 -11.13 -3.38
CA LEU A 141 -5.32 -10.21 -3.11
C LEU A 141 -5.20 -9.69 -1.68
N GLU A 142 -4.99 -8.39 -1.52
CA GLU A 142 -4.84 -7.74 -0.22
C GLU A 142 -5.94 -6.69 -0.03
N HIS A 143 -6.79 -6.88 0.97
CA HIS A 143 -7.79 -5.92 1.42
C HIS A 143 -7.24 -5.14 2.60
N ILE A 144 -7.30 -3.81 2.54
CA ILE A 144 -6.87 -2.94 3.64
C ILE A 144 -7.98 -1.96 3.96
N ARG A 145 -8.49 -2.01 5.19
CA ARG A 145 -9.54 -1.12 5.69
C ARG A 145 -9.07 -0.30 6.88
N LEU A 146 -9.28 1.02 6.81
CA LEU A 146 -9.14 1.92 7.96
C LEU A 146 -10.41 1.87 8.81
N VAL A 147 -10.24 1.73 10.12
CA VAL A 147 -11.32 1.48 11.10
C VAL A 147 -11.16 2.45 12.26
N ASP A 148 -12.30 2.88 12.82
CA ASP A 148 -12.36 3.75 14.01
C ASP A 148 -11.52 5.02 13.84
N MET A 149 -11.86 5.85 12.85
CA MET A 149 -11.15 7.11 12.55
C MET A 149 -9.63 6.92 12.38
N ASP A 150 -9.24 5.84 11.71
CA ASP A 150 -7.86 5.46 11.42
C ASP A 150 -7.02 5.09 12.64
N ARG A 151 -7.66 4.85 13.79
CA ARG A 151 -7.00 4.28 14.98
C ARG A 151 -6.56 2.85 14.71
N TYR A 152 -7.36 2.11 13.96
CA TYR A 152 -7.08 0.74 13.57
C TYR A 152 -7.03 0.59 12.06
N ARG A 153 -6.27 -0.41 11.62
CA ARG A 153 -6.27 -0.89 10.24
C ARG A 153 -6.44 -2.40 10.26
N ALA A 154 -7.43 -2.87 9.52
CA ALA A 154 -7.68 -4.29 9.33
C ALA A 154 -7.17 -4.70 7.97
N ARG A 155 -6.52 -5.85 7.91
CA ARG A 155 -5.98 -6.40 6.68
C ARG A 155 -6.35 -7.86 6.50
N SER A 156 -6.72 -8.23 5.29
CA SER A 156 -6.89 -9.61 4.87
C SER A 156 -6.10 -9.83 3.60
N ILE A 157 -5.24 -10.84 3.59
CA ILE A 157 -4.39 -11.17 2.44
C ILE A 157 -4.65 -12.62 2.06
N TYR A 158 -4.79 -12.88 0.77
CA TYR A 158 -4.92 -14.21 0.22
C TYR A 158 -3.86 -14.37 -0.86
N SER A 159 -3.08 -15.44 -0.76
CA SER A 159 -1.99 -15.74 -1.69
C SER A 159 -2.20 -17.12 -2.29
N TRP A 160 -2.34 -17.16 -3.62
CA TRP A 160 -2.39 -18.38 -4.40
C TRP A 160 -1.08 -18.61 -5.11
N CYS A 161 -0.68 -19.86 -5.23
CA CYS A 161 0.46 -20.30 -6.03
C CYS A 161 -0.04 -21.34 -7.04
N ASN A 162 0.13 -21.10 -8.34
CA ASN A 162 -0.40 -21.95 -9.41
C ASN A 162 -1.92 -22.23 -9.28
N GLY A 163 -2.68 -21.24 -8.79
CA GLY A 163 -4.13 -21.34 -8.61
C GLY A 163 -4.59 -22.04 -7.33
N GLU A 164 -3.68 -22.58 -6.51
CA GLU A 164 -4.00 -23.19 -5.21
C GLU A 164 -3.77 -22.19 -4.07
N LEU A 165 -4.70 -22.11 -3.12
CA LEU A 165 -4.57 -21.21 -1.97
C LEU A 165 -3.50 -21.77 -1.02
N VAL A 166 -2.38 -21.05 -0.89
CA VAL A 166 -1.25 -21.47 -0.03
C VAL A 166 -1.26 -20.75 1.32
N LEU A 167 -1.78 -19.51 1.34
CA LEU A 167 -1.73 -18.68 2.54
C LEU A 167 -2.92 -17.71 2.60
N ALA A 168 -3.56 -17.68 3.77
CA ALA A 168 -4.44 -16.59 4.16
C ALA A 168 -3.87 -15.87 5.39
N GLU A 169 -3.91 -14.55 5.39
CA GLU A 169 -3.42 -13.73 6.49
C GLU A 169 -4.51 -12.77 6.99
N VAL A 170 -4.53 -12.55 8.30
CA VAL A 170 -5.32 -11.49 8.91
C VAL A 170 -4.41 -10.64 9.79
N HIS A 171 -4.37 -9.34 9.53
CA HIS A 171 -3.61 -8.39 10.34
C HIS A 171 -4.56 -7.43 11.05
N HIS A 172 -4.38 -7.28 12.35
CA HIS A 172 -4.98 -6.23 13.15
C HIS A 172 -3.91 -5.23 13.55
N GLU A 173 -4.03 -4.00 13.07
CA GLU A 173 -2.98 -3.00 13.20
C GLU A 173 -3.49 -1.80 13.97
N GLU A 174 -2.74 -1.40 15.00
CA GLU A 174 -3.04 -0.25 15.85
C GLU A 174 -2.05 0.86 15.58
N ARG A 175 -2.55 2.07 15.36
CA ARG A 175 -1.69 3.24 15.18
C ARG A 175 -1.05 3.63 16.50
N LEU A 176 0.28 3.76 16.48
CA LEU A 176 1.08 4.25 17.59
C LEU A 176 1.50 5.70 17.41
N GLU A 177 1.78 6.10 16.16
CA GLU A 177 2.18 7.46 15.82
C GLU A 177 1.43 7.89 14.55
N SER A 178 0.92 9.12 14.54
CA SER A 178 0.41 9.77 13.33
C SER A 178 1.54 10.45 12.57
N SER A 179 1.31 10.78 11.30
CA SER A 179 2.25 11.60 10.53
C SER A 179 2.62 12.88 11.29
N GLY A 180 3.92 13.10 11.52
CA GLY A 180 4.44 14.32 12.15
C GLY A 180 4.42 14.36 13.69
N GLN A 181 3.96 13.33 14.39
CA GLN A 181 4.09 13.23 15.85
C GLN A 181 5.28 12.35 16.23
N LEU A 182 6.30 12.96 16.84
CA LEU A 182 7.38 12.24 17.52
C LEU A 182 6.87 11.65 18.85
N LEU A 183 7.37 10.46 19.19
CA LEU A 183 7.16 9.82 20.50
C LEU A 183 7.50 10.82 21.61
N LYS A 184 6.52 11.09 22.49
CA LYS A 184 6.86 11.58 23.83
C LYS A 184 7.54 10.43 24.55
N SER A 185 8.85 10.58 24.77
CA SER A 185 9.66 9.76 25.66
C SER A 185 9.08 9.66 27.06
#